data_AF-A0A949H7H4-F1
#
_entry.id   AF-A0A949H7H4-F1
#
_cell.length_a   1.000
_cell.length_b   1.000
_cell.length_c   1.000
_cell.angle_alpha   90.00
_cell.angle_beta   90.00
_cell.angle_gamma   90.00
#
_symmetry.space_group_name_H-M   'P 1'
#
loop_
_entity.id
_entity.type
_entity.pdbx_description
1 polymer ?
#
loop_
_entity_poly.entity_id
_entity_poly.type
_entity_poly.pdbx_seq_one_letter_code
_entity_poly.pdbx_strand_id
1 'polypeptide(L)'
;MQDRSAGEPASRGGEDGQALPLLAAVVLLAMLGCAGLVRLGTALADRARARTAADAAALAGVRDGEDMAARVAADDHGELQAYVARDGRVEVTVRVGGATATARADRRW
;
A
#
# COMPACT_ATOMS: atom_id res chain seq x y z
N MET A 1 79.29 11.29 -7.85
CA MET A 1 78.61 10.01 -7.57
C MET A 1 77.50 10.33 -6.57
N GLN A 2 76.32 10.78 -7.02
CA GLN A 2 75.09 9.96 -7.17
C GLN A 2 74.92 9.01 -5.97
N ASP A 3 73.90 9.15 -5.13
CA ASP A 3 72.50 8.97 -5.53
C ASP A 3 71.52 9.79 -4.67
N ARG A 4 70.62 10.52 -5.35
CA ARG A 4 69.37 11.03 -4.78
C ARG A 4 68.28 10.06 -5.25
N SER A 5 67.93 9.11 -4.41
CA SER A 5 66.68 8.35 -4.50
C SER A 5 65.80 8.85 -3.35
N ALA A 6 65.22 10.04 -3.51
CA ALA A 6 63.82 10.17 -3.94
C ALA A 6 62.91 9.32 -3.05
N GLY A 7 62.42 9.92 -1.96
CA GLY A 7 61.26 9.40 -1.28
C GLY A 7 60.09 9.39 -2.25
N GLU A 8 59.55 8.23 -2.54
CA GLU A 8 58.23 8.10 -3.14
C GLU A 8 57.20 8.30 -2.02
N PRO A 9 56.44 9.41 -2.00
CA PRO A 9 55.17 9.37 -1.29
C PRO A 9 54.29 8.40 -2.08
N ALA A 10 54.21 7.16 -1.60
CA ALA A 10 53.22 6.21 -2.07
C ALA A 10 51.84 6.88 -1.90
N SER A 11 51.27 7.31 -3.02
CA SER A 11 50.00 8.00 -3.12
C SER A 11 48.88 7.05 -2.68
N ARG A 12 48.57 7.06 -1.38
CA ARG A 12 47.33 6.49 -0.82
C ARG A 12 46.19 7.47 -1.10
N GLY A 13 45.62 7.43 -2.29
CA GLY A 13 44.67 8.45 -2.76
C GLY A 13 43.54 7.94 -3.64
N GLY A 14 43.16 6.66 -3.56
CA GLY A 14 42.15 6.08 -4.45
C GLY A 14 41.04 5.26 -3.80
N GLU A 15 41.20 4.79 -2.57
CA GLU A 15 40.34 3.74 -2.00
C GLU A 15 39.18 4.32 -1.16
N ASP A 16 39.41 5.41 -0.41
CA ASP A 16 38.37 6.06 0.42
C ASP A 16 37.44 6.97 -0.39
N GLY A 17 37.88 7.46 -1.56
CA GLY A 17 37.12 8.38 -2.40
C GLY A 17 35.94 7.73 -3.12
N GLN A 18 35.98 6.40 -3.35
CA GLN A 18 34.94 5.66 -4.06
C GLN A 18 34.00 4.88 -3.13
N ALA A 19 34.42 4.60 -1.90
CA ALA A 19 33.55 4.01 -0.88
C ALA A 19 32.39 4.95 -0.52
N LEU A 20 32.65 6.26 -0.43
CA LEU A 20 31.64 7.26 -0.08
C LEU A 20 30.49 7.36 -1.11
N PRO A 21 30.74 7.53 -2.43
CA PRO A 21 29.67 7.56 -3.42
C PRO A 21 28.94 6.22 -3.55
N LEU A 22 29.63 5.09 -3.38
CA LEU A 22 28.98 3.77 -3.38
C LEU A 22 28.03 3.61 -2.20
N LEU A 23 28.48 3.98 -0.99
CA LEU A 23 27.64 3.96 0.21
C LEU A 23 26.44 4.89 0.05
N ALA A 24 26.66 6.10 -0.48
CA ALA A 24 25.58 7.05 -0.76
C ALA A 24 24.55 6.45 -1.74
N ALA A 25 25.01 5.77 -2.80
CA ALA A 25 24.11 5.10 -3.75
C ALA A 25 23.32 3.96 -3.11
N VAL A 26 23.94 3.16 -2.24
CA VAL A 26 23.26 2.07 -1.50
C VAL A 26 22.22 2.66 -0.54
N VAL A 27 22.56 3.70 0.21
CA VAL A 27 21.62 4.38 1.10
C VAL A 27 20.46 4.99 0.32
N LEU A 28 20.74 5.62 -0.83
CA LEU A 28 19.72 6.17 -1.71
C LEU A 28 18.78 5.06 -2.21
N LEU A 29 19.32 3.93 -2.69
CA LEU A 29 18.52 2.77 -3.11
C LEU A 29 17.67 2.22 -1.96
N ALA A 30 18.23 2.13 -0.75
CA ALA A 30 17.50 1.69 0.43
C ALA A 30 16.35 2.66 0.78
N MET A 31 16.59 3.97 0.71
CA MET A 31 15.55 4.99 0.93
C MET A 31 14.44 4.90 -0.12
N LEU A 32 14.78 4.72 -1.40
CA LEU A 32 13.81 4.50 -2.47
C LEU A 32 13.01 3.21 -2.24
N GLY A 33 13.68 2.13 -1.83
CA GLY A 33 13.05 0.86 -1.48
C GLY A 33 12.04 1.03 -0.34
N CYS A 34 12.43 1.69 0.75
CA CYS A 34 11.53 1.98 1.88
C CYS A 34 10.33 2.84 1.44
N ALA A 35 10.55 3.89 0.64
CA ALA A 35 9.46 4.72 0.13
C ALA A 35 8.48 3.91 -0.75
N GLY A 36 9.02 3.00 -1.58
CA GLY A 36 8.23 2.06 -2.37
C GLY A 36 7.38 1.12 -1.51
N LEU A 37 7.98 0.54 -0.45
CA LEU A 37 7.29 -0.33 0.50
C LEU A 37 6.16 0.38 1.23
N VAL A 38 6.37 1.63 1.66
CA VAL A 38 5.32 2.43 2.30
C VAL A 38 4.12 2.61 1.37
N ARG A 39 4.36 2.97 0.11
CA ARG A 39 3.28 3.12 -0.89
C ARG A 39 2.53 1.82 -1.16
N LEU A 40 3.25 0.71 -1.23
CA LEU A 40 2.64 -0.60 -1.42
C LEU A 40 1.81 -0.99 -0.19
N GLY A 41 2.33 -0.76 1.01
CA GLY A 41 1.66 -1.01 2.27
C GLY A 41 0.36 -0.23 2.39
N THR A 42 0.36 1.07 2.04
CA THR A 42 -0.86 1.88 2.04
C THR A 42 -1.90 1.38 1.06
N ALA A 43 -1.49 0.98 -0.15
CA ALA A 43 -2.41 0.44 -1.15
C ALA A 43 -3.03 -0.89 -0.72
N LEU A 44 -2.24 -1.77 -0.09
CA LEU A 44 -2.73 -3.03 0.46
C LEU A 44 -3.69 -2.80 1.64
N ALA A 45 -3.37 -1.86 2.53
CA ALA A 45 -4.22 -1.51 3.66
C ALA A 45 -5.58 -0.95 3.20
N ASP A 46 -5.59 -0.03 2.22
CA ASP A 46 -6.83 0.51 1.65
C ASP A 46 -7.67 -0.58 1.00
N ARG A 47 -7.03 -1.51 0.27
CA ARG A 47 -7.72 -2.65 -0.34
C ARG A 47 -8.34 -3.59 0.71
N ALA A 48 -7.64 -3.84 1.81
CA ALA A 48 -8.16 -4.65 2.90
C ALA A 48 -9.37 -3.97 3.57
N ARG A 49 -9.28 -2.67 3.87
CA ARG A 49 -10.39 -1.89 4.44
C ARG A 49 -11.60 -1.85 3.53
N ALA A 50 -11.41 -1.59 2.23
CA ALA A 50 -12.49 -1.60 1.25
C ALA A 50 -13.21 -2.95 1.22
N ARG A 51 -12.46 -4.05 1.34
CA ARG A 51 -13.02 -5.41 1.39
C ARG A 51 -13.88 -5.60 2.64
N THR A 52 -13.36 -5.27 3.82
CA THR A 52 -14.10 -5.36 5.09
C THR A 52 -15.38 -4.55 5.06
N ALA A 53 -15.30 -3.28 4.62
CA ALA A 53 -16.47 -2.40 4.51
C ALA A 53 -17.53 -2.96 3.53
N ALA A 54 -17.09 -3.50 2.39
CA ALA A 54 -18.01 -4.13 1.43
C ALA A 54 -18.69 -5.37 2.02
N ASP A 55 -17.95 -6.24 2.72
CA ASP A 55 -18.52 -7.45 3.33
C ASP A 55 -19.54 -7.09 4.42
N ALA A 56 -19.23 -6.11 5.28
CA ALA A 56 -20.14 -5.61 6.30
C ALA A 56 -21.40 -4.97 5.70
N ALA A 57 -21.23 -4.11 4.69
CA ALA A 57 -22.32 -3.48 3.97
C ALA A 57 -23.20 -4.49 3.23
N ALA A 58 -22.63 -5.56 2.66
CA ALA A 58 -23.39 -6.61 2.01
C ALA A 58 -24.29 -7.34 3.00
N LEU A 59 -23.75 -7.74 4.16
CA LEU A 59 -24.50 -8.41 5.23
C LEU A 59 -25.62 -7.52 5.78
N ALA A 60 -25.31 -6.25 6.02
CA ALA A 60 -26.30 -5.26 6.44
C ALA A 60 -27.38 -5.05 5.37
N GLY A 61 -26.98 -4.97 4.10
CA GLY A 61 -27.89 -4.83 2.97
C GLY A 61 -28.86 -5.99 2.81
N VAL A 62 -28.40 -7.23 3.01
CA VAL A 62 -29.27 -8.41 2.99
C VAL A 62 -30.35 -8.36 4.08
N ARG A 63 -30.01 -7.81 5.25
CA ARG A 63 -30.92 -7.75 6.41
C ARG A 63 -31.87 -6.57 6.34
N ASP A 64 -31.32 -5.38 6.15
CA ASP A 64 -31.98 -4.10 6.43
C ASP A 64 -32.05 -3.16 5.21
N GLY A 65 -31.48 -3.56 4.06
CA GLY A 65 -31.58 -2.84 2.79
C GLY A 65 -30.47 -1.81 2.54
N GLU A 66 -30.61 -1.05 1.45
CA GLU A 66 -29.58 -0.14 0.92
C GLU A 66 -29.16 0.95 1.89
N ASP A 67 -30.11 1.60 2.57
CA ASP A 67 -29.81 2.67 3.53
C ASP A 67 -28.95 2.17 4.70
N MET A 68 -29.13 0.92 5.12
CA MET A 68 -28.31 0.34 6.18
C MET A 68 -26.94 -0.09 5.64
N ALA A 69 -26.90 -0.65 4.42
CA ALA A 69 -25.63 -0.94 3.75
C ALA A 69 -24.76 0.32 3.60
N ALA A 70 -25.37 1.45 3.23
CA ALA A 70 -24.69 2.74 3.10
C ALA A 70 -24.16 3.26 4.44
N ARG A 71 -24.95 3.15 5.52
CA ARG A 71 -24.52 3.53 6.87
C ARG A 71 -23.36 2.68 7.36
N VAL A 72 -23.46 1.36 7.23
CA VAL A 72 -22.40 0.44 7.64
C VAL A 72 -21.12 0.67 6.83
N ALA A 73 -21.23 0.91 5.52
CA ALA A 73 -20.08 1.31 4.71
C ALA A 73 -19.45 2.61 5.24
N ALA A 74 -20.24 3.62 5.58
CA ALA A 74 -19.76 4.90 6.11
C ALA A 74 -19.11 4.77 7.49
N ASP A 75 -19.66 3.92 8.37
CA ASP A 75 -19.08 3.60 9.68
C ASP A 75 -17.69 2.95 9.54
N ASP A 76 -17.49 2.16 8.49
CA ASP A 76 -16.19 1.59 8.09
C ASP A 76 -15.33 2.55 7.22
N HIS A 77 -15.62 3.85 7.25
CA HIS A 77 -14.93 4.89 6.48
C HIS A 77 -14.99 4.69 4.95
N GLY A 78 -15.99 3.97 4.48
CA GLY A 78 -16.24 3.69 3.07
C GLY A 78 -17.42 4.47 2.50
N GLU A 79 -17.44 4.54 1.18
CA GLU A 79 -18.53 5.12 0.41
C GLU A 79 -19.18 4.02 -0.42
N LEU A 80 -20.48 3.82 -0.24
CA LEU A 80 -21.28 2.90 -1.06
C LEU A 80 -21.46 3.51 -2.45
N GLN A 81 -20.88 2.87 -3.46
CA GLN A 81 -21.00 3.32 -4.86
C GLN A 81 -22.10 2.61 -5.63
N ALA A 82 -22.36 1.35 -5.29
CA ALA A 82 -23.38 0.55 -5.95
C ALA A 82 -24.01 -0.41 -4.96
N TYR A 83 -25.33 -0.56 -5.09
CA TYR A 83 -26.14 -1.53 -4.38
C TYR A 83 -27.07 -2.23 -5.37
N VAL A 84 -27.02 -3.56 -5.40
CA VAL A 84 -27.86 -4.37 -6.27
C VAL A 84 -28.47 -5.50 -5.44
N ALA A 85 -29.80 -5.45 -5.25
CA ALA A 85 -30.55 -6.51 -4.60
C ALA A 85 -31.39 -7.28 -5.62
N ARG A 86 -31.20 -8.60 -5.71
CA ARG A 86 -31.95 -9.51 -6.59
C ARG A 86 -32.12 -10.88 -5.92
N ASP A 87 -33.34 -11.42 -5.91
CA ASP A 87 -33.65 -12.78 -5.44
C ASP A 87 -33.09 -13.14 -4.06
N GLY A 88 -33.10 -12.20 -3.12
CA GLY A 88 -32.57 -12.40 -1.76
C GLY A 88 -31.05 -12.40 -1.66
N ARG A 89 -30.34 -12.07 -2.74
CA ARG A 89 -28.91 -11.77 -2.78
C ARG A 89 -28.71 -10.27 -2.91
N VAL A 90 -27.72 -9.75 -2.20
CA VAL A 90 -27.26 -8.36 -2.30
C VAL A 90 -25.81 -8.37 -2.75
N GLU A 91 -25.51 -7.53 -3.72
CA GLU A 91 -24.16 -7.18 -4.15
C GLU A 91 -23.94 -5.70 -3.88
N VAL A 92 -22.84 -5.37 -3.20
CA VAL A 92 -22.47 -3.99 -2.88
C VAL A 92 -21.06 -3.71 -3.38
N THR A 93 -20.82 -2.49 -3.83
CA THR A 93 -19.50 -1.97 -4.15
C THR A 93 -19.20 -0.80 -3.24
N VAL A 94 -18.13 -0.91 -2.46
CA VAL A 94 -17.69 0.11 -1.52
C VAL A 94 -16.29 0.59 -1.89
N ARG A 95 -16.07 1.90 -1.79
CA ARG A 95 -14.73 2.52 -1.90
C ARG A 95 -14.25 2.96 -0.53
N VAL A 96 -13.00 2.64 -0.20
CA VAL A 96 -12.29 3.18 0.97
C VAL A 96 -10.96 3.74 0.49
N GLY A 97 -10.72 5.04 0.72
CA GLY A 97 -9.54 5.72 0.22
C GLY A 97 -9.41 5.57 -1.31
N GLY A 98 -8.24 5.08 -1.76
CA GLY A 98 -7.98 4.82 -3.19
C GLY A 98 -8.46 3.47 -3.72
N ALA A 99 -9.02 2.60 -2.87
CA ALA A 99 -9.39 1.23 -3.24
C ALA A 99 -10.90 1.04 -3.32
N THR A 100 -11.34 0.13 -4.19
CA THR A 100 -12.75 -0.27 -4.35
C THR A 100 -12.85 -1.78 -4.25
N ALA A 101 -13.87 -2.26 -3.55
CA ALA A 101 -14.15 -3.69 -3.41
C ALA A 101 -15.63 -3.96 -3.59
N THR A 102 -15.93 -5.16 -4.09
CA THR A 102 -17.29 -5.66 -4.27
C THR A 102 -17.47 -6.89 -3.41
N ALA A 103 -18.59 -6.95 -2.69
CA ALA A 103 -18.97 -8.07 -1.85
C ALA A 103 -20.40 -8.51 -2.15
N ARG A 104 -20.69 -9.78 -1.85
CA ARG A 104 -22.00 -10.38 -2.05
C ARG A 104 -22.41 -11.12 -0.79
N ALA A 105 -23.67 -10.98 -0.41
CA ALA A 105 -24.30 -11.75 0.65
C ALA A 105 -25.67 -12.23 0.18
N ASP A 106 -26.15 -13.34 0.75
CA ASP A 106 -27.49 -13.83 0.49
C ASP A 106 -28.21 -14.22 1.79
N ARG A 107 -29.54 -14.24 1.73
CA ARG A 107 -30.41 -14.46 2.90
C ARG A 107 -30.58 -15.94 3.26
N ARG A 108 -29.93 -16.89 2.57
CA ARG A 108 -30.08 -18.32 2.80
C ARG A 108 -29.04 -18.79 3.83
N TRP A 109 -29.51 -19.07 5.03
CA TRP A 109 -28.77 -19.70 6.13
C TRP A 109 -29.28 -21.12 6.34
#